data_AF-A0A223V8V9-F1
#
_entry.id   AF-A0A223V8V9-F1
#
_cell.length_a   1.000
_cell.length_b   1.000
_cell.length_c   1.000
_cell.angle_alpha   90.00
_cell.angle_beta   90.00
_cell.angle_gamma   90.00
#
_symmetry.space_group_name_H-M   'P 1'
#
loop_
_entity.id
_entity.type
_entity.pdbx_description
1 polymer ?
#
loop_
_entity_poly.entity_id
_entity_poly.type
_entity_poly.pdbx_seq_one_letter_code
_entity_poly.pdbx_strand_id
1 'polypeptide(L)'
;MEDRLHQSEKLIKARKRVNDMKKFYRHLRVYIIVNVLLLVVKLNLFNWFKDDYDWMQDPQFSDWIGINLLGTPVFWGIGLLGHALYVFKFKSKSWDELKPKFIRDWEQRQLDKFLKEENKD
;
A
#
# COMPACT_ATOMS: atom_id res chain seq x y z
N MET A 1 -29.26 9.14 26.66
CA MET A 1 -29.21 8.68 25.24
C MET A 1 -27.88 9.06 24.61
N GLU A 2 -27.37 10.27 24.87
CA GLU A 2 -26.06 10.78 24.44
C GLU A 2 -24.86 9.89 24.81
N ASP A 3 -24.81 9.35 26.03
CA ASP A 3 -23.70 8.45 26.41
C ASP A 3 -23.57 7.22 25.52
N ARG A 4 -24.71 6.63 25.09
CA ARG A 4 -24.68 5.47 24.19
C ARG A 4 -24.21 5.84 22.78
N LEU A 5 -24.54 7.04 22.31
CA LEU A 5 -24.05 7.58 21.03
C LEU A 5 -22.56 7.89 21.10
N HIS A 6 -22.10 8.50 22.19
CA HIS A 6 -20.69 8.80 22.37
C HIS A 6 -19.83 7.52 22.45
N GLN A 7 -20.33 6.47 23.11
CA GLN A 7 -19.65 5.17 23.14
C GLN A 7 -19.63 4.51 21.76
N SER A 8 -20.72 4.56 20.99
CA SER A 8 -20.75 3.99 19.63
C SER A 8 -19.76 4.68 18.69
N GLU A 9 -19.63 6.01 18.74
CA GLU A 9 -18.66 6.75 17.94
C GLU A 9 -17.20 6.39 18.27
N LYS A 10 -16.87 6.27 19.57
CA LYS A 10 -15.53 5.84 20.02
C LYS A 10 -15.21 4.44 19.49
N LEU A 11 -16.18 3.53 19.55
CA LEU A 11 -16.04 2.16 19.06
C LEU A 11 -15.84 2.11 17.54
N ILE A 12 -16.58 2.92 16.77
CA ILE A 12 -16.43 3.03 15.31
C ILE A 12 -15.04 3.53 14.95
N LYS A 13 -14.55 4.59 15.61
CA LYS A 13 -13.20 5.13 15.40
C LYS A 13 -12.11 4.10 15.74
N ALA A 14 -12.26 3.39 16.86
CA ALA A 14 -11.34 2.33 17.24
C ALA A 14 -11.32 1.17 16.23
N ARG A 15 -12.50 0.74 15.74
CA ARG A 15 -12.62 -0.31 14.73
C ARG A 15 -11.97 0.07 13.40
N LYS A 16 -12.19 1.31 12.93
CA LYS A 16 -11.56 1.83 11.72
C LYS A 16 -10.04 1.78 11.83
N ARG A 17 -9.49 2.23 12.96
CA ARG A 17 -8.05 2.20 13.22
C ARG A 17 -7.46 0.79 13.19
N VAL A 18 -8.13 -0.18 13.82
CA VAL A 18 -7.68 -1.59 13.77
C VAL A 18 -7.71 -2.13 12.34
N ASN A 19 -8.72 -1.76 11.55
CA ASN A 19 -8.81 -2.18 10.16
C ASN A 19 -7.69 -1.61 9.30
N ASP A 20 -7.33 -0.34 9.51
CA ASP A 20 -6.23 0.31 8.78
C ASP A 20 -4.87 -0.29 9.16
N MET A 21 -4.66 -0.61 10.44
CA MET A 21 -3.47 -1.36 10.88
C MET A 21 -3.41 -2.76 10.23
N LYS A 22 -4.53 -3.50 10.20
CA LYS A 22 -4.60 -4.81 9.53
C LYS A 22 -4.26 -4.71 8.03
N LYS A 23 -4.77 -3.68 7.34
CA LYS A 23 -4.43 -3.40 5.94
C LYS A 23 -2.94 -3.13 5.79
N PHE A 24 -2.34 -2.31 6.65
CA PHE A 24 -0.90 -2.04 6.63
C PHE A 24 -0.07 -3.31 6.83
N TYR A 25 -0.38 -4.14 7.83
CA TYR A 25 0.35 -5.40 8.08
C TYR A 25 0.30 -6.37 6.91
N ARG A 26 -0.80 -6.40 6.13
CA ARG A 26 -0.85 -7.18 4.89
C ARG A 26 0.15 -6.67 3.85
N HIS A 27 0.25 -5.37 3.65
CA HIS A 27 1.23 -4.79 2.72
C HIS A 27 2.67 -5.03 3.20
N LEU A 28 2.93 -4.83 4.50
CA LEU A 28 4.23 -5.12 5.10
C LEU A 28 4.60 -6.60 4.96
N ARG A 29 3.65 -7.52 5.15
CA ARG A 29 3.89 -8.96 4.98
C ARG A 29 4.28 -9.29 3.53
N VAL A 30 3.51 -8.80 2.56
CA VAL A 30 3.82 -9.02 1.13
C VAL A 30 5.18 -8.42 0.80
N TYR A 31 5.48 -7.22 1.29
CA TYR A 31 6.79 -6.59 1.13
C TYR A 31 7.90 -7.49 1.68
N ILE A 32 7.81 -7.97 2.92
CA ILE A 32 8.83 -8.85 3.51
C ILE A 32 9.01 -10.13 2.68
N ILE A 33 7.92 -10.81 2.31
CA ILE A 33 7.99 -12.08 1.56
C ILE A 33 8.68 -11.87 0.21
N VAL A 34 8.26 -10.85 -0.54
CA VAL A 34 8.84 -10.54 -1.85
C VAL A 34 10.32 -10.16 -1.72
N ASN A 35 10.68 -9.34 -0.74
CA ASN A 35 12.07 -8.94 -0.51
C ASN A 35 12.97 -10.12 -0.14
N VAL A 36 12.50 -11.02 0.72
CA VAL A 36 13.22 -12.26 1.07
C VAL A 36 13.39 -13.13 -0.18
N LEU A 37 12.34 -13.29 -0.99
CA LEU A 37 12.42 -14.06 -2.23
C LEU A 37 13.44 -13.44 -3.21
N LEU A 38 13.41 -12.12 -3.43
CA LEU A 38 14.37 -11.42 -4.27
C LEU A 38 15.81 -11.60 -3.78
N LEU A 39 16.03 -11.55 -2.47
CA LEU A 39 17.35 -11.73 -1.87
C LEU A 39 17.87 -13.17 -2.04
N VAL A 40 16.99 -14.16 -1.87
CA VAL A 40 17.31 -15.58 -2.14
C VAL A 40 17.65 -15.80 -3.62
N VAL A 41 16.87 -15.23 -4.53
CA VAL A 41 17.15 -15.32 -5.97
C VAL A 41 18.50 -14.69 -6.30
N LYS A 42 18.82 -13.52 -5.74
CA LYS A 42 20.10 -12.84 -5.95
C LYS A 42 21.29 -13.61 -5.42
N LEU A 43 21.21 -14.12 -4.19
CA LEU A 43 22.36 -14.73 -3.52
C LEU A 43 22.60 -16.17 -3.94
N ASN A 44 21.52 -16.95 -4.14
CA ASN A 44 21.64 -18.38 -4.42
C ASN A 44 21.46 -18.67 -5.90
N LEU A 45 20.34 -18.24 -6.49
CA LEU A 45 19.99 -18.64 -7.86
C LEU A 45 20.88 -17.93 -8.89
N PHE A 46 21.02 -16.62 -8.79
CA PHE A 46 21.80 -15.83 -9.74
C PHE A 46 23.28 -16.21 -9.71
N ASN A 47 23.86 -16.37 -8.53
CA ASN A 47 25.27 -16.77 -8.40
C ASN A 47 25.54 -18.20 -8.88
N TRP A 48 24.57 -19.11 -8.78
CA TRP A 48 24.75 -20.51 -9.17
C TRP A 48 24.57 -20.72 -10.68
N PHE A 49 23.64 -20.00 -11.30
CA PHE A 49 23.34 -20.16 -12.73
C PHE A 49 24.08 -19.18 -13.65
N LYS A 50 24.66 -18.08 -13.14
CA LYS A 50 25.33 -17.09 -14.00
C LYS A 50 26.46 -17.70 -14.85
N ASP A 51 27.17 -18.70 -14.31
CA ASP A 51 28.32 -19.30 -14.99
C ASP A 51 27.87 -20.32 -16.06
N ASP A 52 26.65 -20.83 -15.98
CA ASP A 52 26.07 -21.80 -16.92
C ASP A 52 25.36 -21.15 -18.12
N TYR A 53 25.10 -19.82 -18.06
CA TYR A 53 24.32 -19.10 -19.07
C TYR A 53 24.97 -17.76 -19.47
N ASP A 54 25.53 -17.69 -20.69
CA ASP A 54 26.22 -16.50 -21.22
C ASP A 54 25.37 -15.21 -21.18
N TRP A 55 24.06 -15.31 -21.46
CA TRP A 55 23.16 -14.15 -21.42
C TRP A 55 22.99 -13.55 -20.01
N MET A 56 23.26 -14.32 -18.95
CA MET A 56 23.28 -13.82 -17.58
C MET A 56 24.59 -13.13 -17.21
N GLN A 57 25.66 -13.36 -17.98
CA GLN A 57 26.97 -12.72 -17.81
C GLN A 57 27.08 -11.40 -18.57
N ASP A 58 26.10 -11.10 -19.44
CA ASP A 58 26.02 -9.81 -20.11
C ASP A 58 26.02 -8.67 -19.06
N PRO A 59 27.00 -7.76 -19.12
CA PRO A 59 27.15 -6.71 -18.12
C PRO A 59 25.90 -5.82 -18.02
N GLN A 60 25.25 -5.55 -19.15
CA GLN A 60 24.10 -4.68 -19.22
C GLN A 60 22.87 -5.32 -18.56
N PHE A 61 22.67 -6.62 -18.77
CA PHE A 61 21.63 -7.38 -18.09
C PHE A 61 21.90 -7.53 -16.59
N SER A 62 23.13 -7.87 -16.20
CA SER A 62 23.52 -8.04 -14.79
C SER A 62 23.34 -6.73 -14.00
N ASP A 63 23.78 -5.61 -14.56
CA ASP A 63 23.62 -4.29 -13.93
C ASP A 63 22.15 -3.90 -13.83
N TRP A 64 21.37 -4.13 -14.90
CA TRP A 64 19.93 -3.86 -14.89
C TRP A 64 19.22 -4.68 -13.80
N ILE A 65 19.46 -5.99 -13.73
CA ILE A 65 18.90 -6.85 -12.68
C ILE A 65 19.35 -6.38 -11.30
N GLY A 66 20.63 -6.11 -11.10
CA GLY A 66 21.19 -5.71 -9.81
C GLY A 66 20.59 -4.42 -9.26
N ILE A 67 20.45 -3.40 -10.13
CA ILE A 67 19.87 -2.10 -9.78
C ILE A 67 18.38 -2.23 -9.50
N ASN A 68 17.62 -2.99 -10.30
CA ASN A 68 16.18 -3.15 -10.07
C ASN A 68 15.89 -3.99 -8.82
N LEU A 69 16.67 -5.05 -8.57
CA LEU A 69 16.49 -5.88 -7.38
C LEU A 69 16.74 -5.14 -6.07
N LEU A 70 17.56 -4.09 -6.07
CA LEU A 70 17.79 -3.23 -4.90
C LEU A 70 16.89 -1.99 -4.91
N GLY A 71 16.73 -1.36 -6.07
CA GLY A 71 15.95 -0.14 -6.24
C GLY A 71 14.47 -0.35 -5.94
N THR A 72 13.86 -1.40 -6.49
CA THR A 72 12.42 -1.67 -6.29
C THR A 72 12.07 -1.84 -4.80
N PRO A 73 12.77 -2.68 -4.00
CA PRO A 73 12.65 -2.70 -2.55
C PRO A 73 12.76 -1.35 -1.84
N VAL A 74 13.71 -0.52 -2.25
CA VAL A 74 13.98 0.78 -1.62
C VAL A 74 12.82 1.73 -1.89
N PHE A 75 12.39 1.88 -3.15
CA PHE A 75 11.26 2.74 -3.50
C PHE A 75 9.95 2.27 -2.83
N TRP A 76 9.68 0.97 -2.84
CA TRP A 76 8.53 0.41 -2.12
C TRP A 76 8.65 0.61 -0.61
N GLY A 77 9.87 0.50 -0.06
CA GLY A 77 10.14 0.76 1.35
C GLY A 77 9.81 2.20 1.75
N ILE A 78 10.14 3.18 0.91
CA ILE A 78 9.77 4.59 1.12
C ILE A 78 8.24 4.75 1.14
N GLY A 79 7.53 4.14 0.18
CA GLY A 79 6.06 4.15 0.17
C GLY A 79 5.44 3.48 1.41
N LEU A 80 6.03 2.37 1.85
CA LEU A 80 5.62 1.66 3.05
C LEU A 80 5.85 2.49 4.32
N LEU A 81 6.98 3.19 4.42
CA LEU A 81 7.28 4.14 5.50
C LEU A 81 6.26 5.29 5.52
N GLY A 82 5.92 5.85 4.37
CA GLY A 82 4.86 6.86 4.24
C GLY A 82 3.51 6.33 4.74
N HIS A 83 3.14 5.10 4.35
CA HIS A 83 1.91 4.45 4.81
C HIS A 83 1.94 4.17 6.32
N ALA A 84 3.08 3.77 6.87
CA ALA A 84 3.26 3.57 8.32
C ALA A 84 3.06 4.89 9.08
N LEU A 85 3.68 5.98 8.62
CA LEU A 85 3.48 7.31 9.21
C LEU A 85 2.00 7.73 9.15
N TYR A 86 1.32 7.48 8.04
CA TYR A 86 -0.12 7.73 7.90
C TYR A 86 -0.96 6.95 8.94
N VAL A 87 -0.75 5.64 9.04
CA VAL A 87 -1.54 4.75 9.91
C VAL A 87 -1.26 4.99 11.40
N PHE A 88 0.01 5.19 11.78
CA PHE A 88 0.42 5.24 13.18
C PHE A 88 0.54 6.67 13.74
N LYS A 89 1.06 7.62 12.95
CA LYS A 89 1.34 8.99 13.42
C LYS A 89 0.18 9.94 13.16
N PHE A 90 -0.40 9.93 11.96
CA PHE A 90 -1.48 10.87 11.58
C PHE A 90 -2.87 10.44 12.07
N LYS A 91 -2.94 9.49 13.02
CA LYS A 91 -4.13 9.09 13.80
C LYS A 91 -5.40 8.80 13.00
N SER A 92 -5.31 8.42 11.72
CA SER A 92 -6.50 8.33 10.86
C SER A 92 -7.29 9.64 10.88
N LYS A 93 -6.64 10.80 10.66
CA LYS A 93 -7.38 11.89 10.02
C LYS A 93 -8.05 11.28 8.80
N SER A 94 -9.38 11.28 8.78
CA SER A 94 -10.11 10.62 7.70
C SER A 94 -9.58 11.17 6.39
N TRP A 95 -9.43 10.33 5.38
CA TRP A 95 -9.17 10.79 4.01
C TRP A 95 -10.10 11.94 3.60
N ASP A 96 -11.27 12.03 4.21
CA ASP A 96 -12.24 13.12 4.06
C ASP A 96 -11.74 14.51 4.52
N GLU A 97 -10.88 14.58 5.54
CA GLU A 97 -10.29 15.85 6.01
C GLU A 97 -9.09 16.29 5.17
N LEU A 98 -8.38 15.33 4.56
CA LEU A 98 -7.22 15.58 3.72
C LEU A 98 -7.59 15.67 2.23
N LYS A 99 -8.82 15.30 1.86
CA LYS A 99 -9.30 15.32 0.49
C LYS A 99 -9.36 16.76 -0.02
N PRO A 100 -8.69 17.05 -1.15
CA PRO A 100 -8.89 18.30 -1.86
C PRO A 100 -10.37 18.48 -2.22
N LYS A 101 -10.85 19.73 -2.21
CA LYS A 101 -12.25 20.07 -2.52
C LYS A 101 -12.74 19.45 -3.83
N PHE A 102 -11.88 19.39 -4.85
CA PHE A 102 -12.24 18.83 -6.16
C PHE A 102 -12.64 17.35 -6.11
N ILE A 103 -12.03 16.53 -5.25
CA ILE A 103 -12.38 15.10 -5.15
C ILE A 103 -13.73 14.92 -4.48
N ARG A 104 -14.02 15.72 -3.45
CA ARG A 104 -15.33 15.72 -2.77
C ARG A 104 -16.44 16.13 -3.75
N ASP A 105 -16.20 17.18 -4.53
CA ASP A 105 -17.16 17.66 -5.53
C ASP A 105 -17.37 16.64 -6.66
N TRP A 106 -16.36 15.82 -6.98
CA TRP A 106 -16.50 14.74 -7.96
C TRP A 106 -17.29 13.55 -7.40
N GLU A 107 -17.01 13.11 -6.17
CA GLU A 107 -17.74 12.00 -5.52
C GLU A 107 -19.22 12.32 -5.35
N GLN A 108 -19.54 13.54 -4.89
CA GLN A 108 -20.94 13.98 -4.76
C GLN A 108 -21.68 13.90 -6.10
N ARG A 109 -21.02 14.31 -7.19
CA ARG A 109 -21.59 14.22 -8.54
C ARG A 109 -21.82 12.77 -9.00
N GLN A 110 -20.99 11.81 -8.58
CA GLN A 110 -21.23 10.40 -8.89
C GLN A 110 -22.39 9.85 -8.07
N LEU A 111 -22.45 10.16 -6.77
CA LEU A 111 -23.57 9.78 -5.91
C LEU A 111 -24.91 10.28 -6.45
N ASP A 112 -24.97 11.55 -6.85
CA ASP A 112 -26.18 12.15 -7.41
C ASP A 112 -26.60 11.48 -8.73
N LYS A 113 -25.66 10.93 -9.51
CA LYS A 113 -25.97 10.16 -10.73
C LYS A 113 -26.60 8.81 -10.39
N PHE A 114 -25.98 8.04 -9.51
CA PHE A 114 -26.49 6.73 -9.12
C PHE A 114 -27.89 6.83 -8.49
N LEU A 115 -28.11 7.83 -7.62
CA LEU A 115 -29.43 8.07 -7.03
C LEU A 115 -30.48 8.47 -8.06
N LYS A 116 -30.11 9.24 -9.10
CA LYS A 116 -31.03 9.61 -10.19
C LYS A 116 -31.33 8.45 -11.13
N GLU A 117 -30.39 7.53 -11.33
CA GLU A 117 -30.60 6.32 -12.12
C GLU A 117 -31.51 5.35 -11.36
N GLU A 118 -31.31 5.16 -10.04
CA GLU A 118 -32.15 4.30 -9.20
C GLU A 118 -33.60 4.82 -9.06
N ASN A 119 -33.83 6.14 -9.05
CA ASN A 119 -35.18 6.73 -8.99
C ASN A 119 -35.90 6.83 -10.34
N LYS A 120 -35.25 6.44 -11.45
CA LYS A 120 -35.85 6.43 -12.79
C LYS A 120 -36.42 5.08 -13.20
N ASP A 121 -36.09 4.02 -12.47
CA ASP A 121 -36.69 2.69 -12.55
C ASP A 121 -37.77 2.52 -11.47
#